data_AF-A0A3B8JEV3-F1
#
_entry.id   AF-A0A3B8JEV3-F1
#
_cell.length_a   1.000
_cell.length_b   1.000
_cell.length_c   1.000
_cell.angle_alpha   90.00
_cell.angle_beta   90.00
_cell.angle_gamma   90.00
#
_symmetry.space_group_name_H-M   'P 1'
#
loop_
_entity.id
_entity.type
_entity.pdbx_description
1 polymer ?
#
loop_
_entity_poly.entity_id
_entity_poly.type
_entity_poly.pdbx_seq_one_letter_code
_entity_poly.pdbx_strand_id
1 'polypeptide(L)'
;MMIASGSHDTTIKLWNREGKLLRVSFSPNGEMIASGSDDNIVILWNLDLDDLLVKGSDWLHDYLKNPDNGMSKDDPRRHLCDGINSVAD
;
A
#
# COMPACT_ATOMS: atom_id res chain seq x y z
N MET A 1 -14.61 1.01 -8.17
CA MET A 1 -13.74 1.92 -7.36
C MET A 1 -13.98 1.60 -5.91
N MET A 2 -12.90 1.45 -5.14
CA MET A 2 -12.95 1.23 -3.70
C MET A 2 -12.68 2.55 -2.98
N ILE A 3 -13.42 2.81 -1.91
CA ILE A 3 -13.25 3.99 -1.05
C ILE A 3 -12.77 3.50 0.31
N ALA A 4 -11.72 4.11 0.86
CA ALA A 4 -11.20 3.81 2.18
C ALA A 4 -11.48 4.95 3.15
N SER A 5 -11.92 4.62 4.36
CA SER A 5 -12.12 5.57 5.45
C SER A 5 -11.49 5.06 6.73
N GLY A 6 -10.70 5.91 7.40
CA GLY A 6 -10.25 5.67 8.77
C GLY A 6 -11.22 6.28 9.79
N SER A 7 -11.33 5.67 10.97
CA SER A 7 -12.18 6.13 12.07
C SER A 7 -11.37 6.22 13.37
N HIS A 8 -11.86 7.03 14.33
CA HIS A 8 -11.30 7.10 15.69
C HIS A 8 -11.34 5.76 16.43
N ASP A 9 -12.14 4.80 15.94
CA ASP A 9 -12.19 3.43 16.44
C ASP A 9 -10.98 2.57 16.06
N THR A 10 -9.95 3.18 15.45
CA THR A 10 -8.69 2.53 15.00
C THR A 10 -8.87 1.55 13.84
N THR A 11 -10.03 1.55 13.18
CA THR A 11 -10.31 0.70 12.03
C THR A 11 -10.26 1.47 10.72
N ILE A 12 -9.88 0.75 9.66
CA ILE A 12 -10.06 1.18 8.28
C ILE A 12 -11.22 0.35 7.72
N LYS A 13 -12.21 1.03 7.15
CA LYS A 13 -13.32 0.40 6.44
C LYS A 13 -13.20 0.70 4.94
N LEU A 14 -13.56 -0.28 4.14
CA LEU A 14 -13.53 -0.20 2.68
C LEU A 14 -14.96 -0.31 2.16
N TRP A 15 -15.28 0.50 1.16
CA TRP A 15 -16.63 0.63 0.63
C TRP A 15 -16.62 0.63 -0.90
N ASN A 16 -17.70 0.14 -1.52
CA ASN A 16 -17.97 0.41 -2.93
C ASN A 16 -18.61 1.80 -3.13
N ARG A 17 -18.84 2.21 -4.39
CA ARG A 17 -19.41 3.52 -4.69
C ARG A 17 -20.87 3.66 -4.26
N GLU A 18 -21.53 2.52 -4.03
CA GLU A 18 -22.90 2.39 -3.58
C GLU A 18 -23.01 2.40 -2.04
N GLY A 19 -21.89 2.55 -1.33
CA GLY A 19 -21.84 2.64 0.13
C GLY A 19 -21.93 1.28 0.85
N LYS A 20 -21.73 0.17 0.16
CA LYS A 20 -21.67 -1.17 0.78
C LYS A 20 -20.28 -1.44 1.35
N LEU A 21 -20.25 -2.01 2.55
CA LEU A 21 -19.03 -2.42 3.22
C LEU A 21 -18.41 -3.62 2.49
N LEU A 22 -17.12 -3.53 2.20
CA LEU A 22 -16.36 -4.58 1.52
C LEU A 22 -15.64 -5.47 2.53
N ARG A 23 -15.65 -6.77 2.25
CA ARG A 23 -14.71 -7.74 2.81
C ARG A 23 -13.56 -7.88 1.83
N VAL A 24 -12.32 -7.82 2.32
CA VAL A 24 -11.12 -7.93 1.48
C VAL A 24 -10.19 -9.01 1.99
N SER A 25 -9.50 -9.68 1.07
CA SER A 25 -8.44 -10.64 1.38
C SER A 25 -7.33 -10.51 0.36
N PHE A 26 -6.09 -10.58 0.82
CA PHE A 26 -4.93 -10.76 -0.05
C PHE A 26 -4.83 -12.22 -0.47
N SER A 27 -4.31 -12.47 -1.67
CA SER A 27 -3.80 -13.79 -2.03
C SER A 27 -2.56 -14.11 -1.19
N PRO A 28 -2.28 -15.39 -0.90
CA PRO A 28 -1.09 -15.77 -0.12
C PRO A 28 0.24 -15.34 -0.75
N ASN A 29 0.28 -15.17 -2.08
CA ASN A 29 1.45 -14.69 -2.81
C ASN A 29 1.51 -13.15 -2.97
N GLY A 30 0.50 -12.41 -2.51
CA GLY A 30 0.49 -10.94 -2.55
C GLY A 30 0.17 -10.31 -3.91
N GLU A 31 0.05 -11.09 -4.98
CA GLU A 31 -0.21 -10.60 -6.34
C GLU A 31 -1.66 -10.14 -6.58
N MET A 32 -2.59 -10.48 -5.67
CA MET A 32 -4.00 -10.18 -5.86
C MET A 32 -4.71 -9.77 -4.57
N ILE A 33 -5.72 -8.92 -4.73
CA ILE A 33 -6.76 -8.70 -3.72
C ILE A 33 -8.09 -9.21 -4.24
N ALA A 34 -8.77 -10.01 -3.43
CA ALA A 34 -10.19 -10.28 -3.59
C ALA A 34 -11.00 -9.31 -2.72
N SER A 35 -12.04 -8.71 -3.30
CA SER A 35 -13.01 -7.90 -2.58
C SER A 35 -14.42 -8.41 -2.86
N GLY A 36 -15.27 -8.47 -1.83
CA GLY A 36 -16.65 -8.92 -1.94
C GLY A 36 -17.59 -8.12 -1.06
N SER A 37 -18.85 -8.05 -1.46
CA SER A 37 -19.95 -7.35 -0.79
C SER A 37 -21.18 -8.27 -0.74
N ASP A 38 -22.17 -7.89 0.07
CA ASP A 38 -23.47 -8.60 0.16
C ASP A 38 -24.32 -8.46 -1.12
N ASP A 39 -23.85 -7.70 -2.10
CA ASP A 39 -24.44 -7.60 -3.45
C ASP A 39 -24.09 -8.80 -4.36
N ASN A 40 -23.40 -9.81 -3.82
CA ASN A 40 -22.95 -11.01 -4.52
C ASN A 40 -21.91 -10.75 -5.62
N ILE A 41 -21.29 -9.57 -5.65
CA ILE A 41 -20.19 -9.26 -6.56
C ILE A 41 -18.85 -9.53 -5.86
N VAL A 42 -18.01 -10.28 -6.54
CA VAL A 42 -16.60 -10.45 -6.18
C VAL A 42 -15.74 -9.81 -7.26
N ILE A 43 -14.83 -8.94 -6.84
CA ILE A 43 -13.85 -8.30 -7.73
C ILE A 43 -12.46 -8.77 -7.34
N LEU A 44 -11.71 -9.24 -8.33
CA LEU A 44 -10.30 -9.57 -8.22
C LEU A 44 -9.48 -8.41 -8.80
N TRP A 45 -8.52 -7.94 -8.03
CA TRP A 45 -7.61 -6.86 -8.40
C TRP A 45 -6.21 -7.45 -8.51
N ASN A 46 -5.55 -7.25 -9.66
CA ASN A 46 -4.13 -7.52 -9.78
C ASN A 46 -3.37 -6.43 -9.00
N LEU A 47 -2.38 -6.85 -8.21
CA LEU A 47 -1.60 -6.01 -7.34
C LEU A 47 -0.14 -6.15 -7.72
N ASP A 48 0.34 -5.19 -8.49
CA ASP A 48 1.76 -5.05 -8.79
C ASP A 48 2.44 -4.38 -7.59
N LEU A 49 2.85 -5.21 -6.63
CA LEU A 49 3.48 -4.72 -5.41
C LEU A 49 4.88 -4.15 -5.68
N ASP A 50 5.57 -4.65 -6.71
CA ASP A 50 6.91 -4.21 -7.06
C ASP A 50 6.89 -2.76 -7.59
N ASP A 51 6.00 -2.44 -8.54
CA ASP A 51 5.80 -1.06 -9.02
C ASP A 51 5.38 -0.11 -7.89
N LEU A 52 4.55 -0.59 -6.95
CA LEU A 52 4.14 0.21 -5.80
C LEU A 52 5.32 0.48 -4.84
N LEU A 53 6.18 -0.50 -4.62
CA LEU A 53 7.37 -0.36 -3.77
C LEU A 53 8.37 0.62 -4.38
N VAL A 54 8.56 0.59 -5.70
CA VAL A 54 9.41 1.56 -6.42
C VAL A 54 8.88 2.98 -6.22
N LYS A 55 7.58 3.22 -6.46
CA LYS A 55 6.96 4.54 -6.28
C LYS A 55 7.05 5.04 -4.84
N GLY A 56 6.81 4.15 -3.87
CA GLY A 56 6.95 4.48 -2.46
C GLY A 56 8.39 4.84 -2.08
N SER A 57 9.35 4.11 -2.63
CA SER A 57 10.78 4.37 -2.48
C SER A 57 11.17 5.73 -3.07
N ASP A 58 10.68 6.06 -4.26
CA ASP A 58 10.91 7.35 -4.91
C ASP A 58 10.41 8.51 -4.05
N TRP A 59 9.22 8.38 -3.46
CA TRP A 59 8.68 9.41 -2.56
C TRP A 59 9.49 9.58 -1.28
N LEU A 60 10.07 8.49 -0.77
CA LEU A 60 10.79 8.49 0.50
C LEU A 60 12.25 8.93 0.35
N HIS A 61 12.82 8.86 -0.86
CA HIS A 61 14.23 9.12 -1.15
C HIS A 61 14.75 10.46 -0.60
N ASP A 62 13.99 11.54 -0.82
CA ASP A 62 14.40 12.87 -0.36
C ASP A 62 14.36 13.00 1.17
N TYR A 63 13.36 12.39 1.80
CA TYR A 63 13.21 12.37 3.25
C TYR A 63 14.36 11.60 3.93
N LEU A 64 14.76 10.44 3.40
CA LEU A 64 15.86 9.64 3.95
C LEU A 64 17.22 10.32 3.79
N LYS A 65 17.40 11.14 2.73
CA LYS A 65 18.62 11.92 2.51
C LYS A 65 18.71 13.14 3.41
N ASN A 66 17.62 13.89 3.55
CA ASN A 66 17.57 15.16 4.28
C ASN A 66 16.50 15.15 5.39
N PRO A 67 16.65 14.31 6.43
CA PRO A 67 15.65 14.22 7.48
C PRO A 67 15.67 15.47 8.37
N ASP A 68 14.49 16.01 8.61
CA ASP A 68 14.21 17.18 9.44
C ASP A 68 14.09 16.85 10.94
N ASN A 69 14.01 15.56 11.28
CA ASN A 69 13.84 15.04 12.63
C ASN A 69 15.16 14.69 13.35
N GLY A 70 16.31 15.07 12.79
CA GLY A 70 17.62 14.76 13.38
C GLY A 70 18.05 13.29 13.26
N MET A 71 17.46 12.52 12.33
CA MET A 71 17.89 11.14 12.06
C MET A 71 19.38 11.07 11.76
N SER A 72 20.09 10.21 12.51
CA SER A 72 21.54 9.99 12.39
C SER A 72 21.95 9.59 10.97
N LYS A 73 23.19 9.89 10.59
CA LYS A 73 23.76 9.43 9.32
C LYS A 73 23.91 7.91 9.27
N ASP A 74 24.08 7.27 10.42
CA ASP A 74 24.26 5.82 10.55
C ASP A 74 22.93 5.09 10.86
N ASP A 75 21.78 5.77 10.77
CA ASP A 75 20.48 5.15 11.01
C ASP A 75 20.18 4.12 9.89
N PRO A 76 19.90 2.84 10.22
CA PRO A 76 19.68 1.80 9.22
C PRO A 76 18.49 2.09 8.31
N ARG A 77 17.53 2.92 8.75
CA ARG A 77 16.37 3.32 7.93
C ARG A 77 16.76 4.19 6.74
N ARG A 78 17.95 4.79 6.73
CA ARG A 78 18.46 5.52 5.55
C ARG A 78 18.68 4.60 4.35
N HIS A 79 18.83 3.30 4.59
CA HIS A 79 19.03 2.26 3.58
C HIS A 79 17.74 1.45 3.31
N LEU A 80 16.57 1.95 3.73
CA LEU A 80 15.30 1.21 3.60
C LEU A 80 14.98 0.82 2.14
N CYS A 81 15.46 1.65 1.21
CA CYS A 81 15.22 1.50 -0.22
C CYS A 81 16.37 0.78 -0.96
N ASP A 82 17.46 0.43 -0.26
CA ASP A 82 18.64 -0.18 -0.87
C ASP A 82 18.30 -1.60 -1.30
N GLY A 83 18.08 -1.78 -2.61
CA GLY A 83 17.67 -3.06 -3.21
C GLY A 83 16.28 -3.06 -3.84
N ILE A 84 15.52 -1.97 -3.67
CA ILE A 84 14.28 -1.73 -4.43
C ILE A 84 14.67 -1.07 -5.75
N ASN A 85 14.93 -1.89 -6.78
CA ASN A 85 15.14 -1.40 -8.14
C ASN A 85 13.82 -1.51 -8.91
N SER A 86 13.52 -0.52 -9.75
CA SER A 86 12.58 -0.76 -10.85
C SER A 86 13.16 -1.90 -11.68
N VAL A 87 12.46 -3.03 -11.77
CA VAL A 87 12.71 -3.97 -12.86
C VAL A 87 12.31 -3.22 -14.14
N ALA A 88 13.28 -2.54 -14.72
CA ALA A 88 13.21 -2.04 -16.09
C ALA A 88 14.00 -3.04 -16.93
N ASP A 89 13.24 -3.77 -17.75
CA ASP A 89 13.58 -4.79 -18.75
C ASP A 89 13.86 -6.23 -18.25
#